data_AF-A0A9N9BB57-F1
#
_entry.id   AF-A0A9N9BB57-F1
#
_cell.length_a   1.000
_cell.length_b   1.000
_cell.length_c   1.000
_cell.angle_alpha   90.00
_cell.angle_beta   90.00
_cell.angle_gamma   90.00
#
_symmetry.space_group_name_H-M   'P 1'
#
loop_
_entity.id
_entity.type
_entity.pdbx_description
1 polymer ?
#
loop_
_entity_poly.entity_id
_entity_poly.type
_entity_poly.pdbx_seq_one_letter_code
_entity_poly.pdbx_strand_id
1 'polypeptide(L)'
;MKLHTLDEESFQLLLCLFSATTQISENNAIHASLLGFCYYHGIGIRFDRNHARKYYKIAGDLNDGFALAQLGDLSLSVEYYKKAVATGHPQGVFRFAYGYGYYQRKRENTLIFRTLAEKDYLPAIYSYVKALYSGKYCNRDLHEALRYAVKFHRVSGIEGEGYDFTFIFS
;
A
#
# COMPACT_ATOMS: atom_id res chain seq x y z
N MET A 1 -17.46 9.95 -26.99
CA MET A 1 -16.68 10.80 -26.07
C MET A 1 -15.26 10.24 -26.03
N LYS A 2 -14.41 10.65 -26.98
CA LYS A 2 -13.01 10.22 -27.10
C LYS A 2 -12.17 11.17 -26.25
N LEU A 3 -11.49 10.65 -25.24
CA LEU A 3 -10.49 11.41 -24.49
C LEU A 3 -9.43 11.87 -25.50
N HIS A 4 -9.27 13.19 -25.66
CA HIS A 4 -8.23 13.79 -26.46
C HIS A 4 -6.88 13.30 -25.96
N THR A 5 -6.16 12.58 -26.81
CA THR A 5 -4.76 12.24 -26.64
C THR A 5 -3.99 13.54 -26.49
N LEU A 6 -3.30 13.72 -25.36
CA LEU A 6 -2.32 14.77 -25.18
C LEU A 6 -1.37 14.76 -26.38
N ASP A 7 -1.28 15.91 -27.02
CA ASP A 7 -0.47 16.20 -28.21
C ASP A 7 0.99 15.79 -27.96
N GLU A 8 1.67 15.28 -28.99
CA GLU A 8 3.03 14.73 -28.92
C GLU A 8 4.04 15.79 -28.39
N GLU A 9 3.78 17.07 -28.64
CA GLU A 9 4.51 18.21 -28.07
C GLU A 9 4.25 18.40 -26.57
N SER A 10 2.99 18.31 -26.11
CA SER A 10 2.63 18.35 -24.68
C SER A 10 3.24 17.18 -23.91
N PHE A 11 3.47 16.04 -24.59
CA PHE A 11 4.12 14.86 -24.03
C PHE A 11 5.66 14.97 -23.98
N GLN A 12 6.29 15.50 -25.02
CA GLN A 12 7.70 15.91 -25.01
C GLN A 12 7.93 16.99 -23.95
N LEU A 13 6.98 17.90 -23.74
CA LEU A 13 7.03 18.93 -22.70
C LEU A 13 6.99 18.32 -21.29
N LEU A 14 6.24 17.24 -21.06
CA LEU A 14 6.22 16.50 -19.79
C LEU A 14 7.58 15.82 -19.52
N LEU A 15 8.15 15.14 -20.52
CA LEU A 15 9.49 14.57 -20.46
C LEU A 15 10.58 15.64 -20.30
N CYS A 16 10.39 16.82 -20.89
CA CYS A 16 11.28 17.97 -20.81
C CYS A 16 11.14 18.71 -19.46
N LEU A 17 9.95 18.74 -18.84
CA LEU A 17 9.78 19.21 -17.46
C LEU A 17 10.42 18.23 -16.47
N PHE A 18 10.32 16.92 -16.70
CA PHE A 18 11.05 15.92 -15.92
C PHE A 18 12.55 16.03 -16.11
N SER A 19 13.04 16.23 -17.34
CA SER A 19 14.45 16.47 -17.59
C SER A 19 14.92 17.83 -17.07
N ALA A 20 14.10 18.88 -17.08
CA ALA A 20 14.47 20.18 -16.51
C ALA A 20 14.56 20.15 -14.98
N THR A 21 13.77 19.29 -14.31
CA THR A 21 13.97 18.99 -12.88
C THR A 21 15.21 18.11 -12.60
N THR A 22 15.95 17.62 -13.62
CA THR A 22 17.16 16.79 -13.41
C THR A 22 18.34 17.53 -12.81
N GLN A 23 18.32 18.87 -12.74
CA GLN A 23 19.28 19.58 -11.87
C GLN A 23 19.02 19.31 -10.38
N ILE A 24 17.86 18.75 -10.02
CA ILE A 24 17.53 18.29 -8.66
C ILE A 24 17.77 16.77 -8.58
N SER A 25 19.04 16.41 -8.77
CA SER A 25 19.71 15.14 -8.42
C SER A 25 19.14 13.81 -8.96
N GLU A 26 20.03 13.01 -9.55
CA GLU A 26 19.85 11.59 -9.94
C GLU A 26 19.53 10.62 -8.77
N ASN A 27 19.12 11.15 -7.60
CA ASN A 27 18.89 10.44 -6.35
C ASN A 27 17.45 10.57 -5.83
N ASN A 28 16.50 10.95 -6.68
CA ASN A 28 15.15 11.28 -6.23
C ASN A 28 14.20 10.09 -6.43
N ALA A 29 13.83 9.45 -5.33
CA ALA A 29 12.96 8.27 -5.33
C ALA A 29 11.61 8.54 -6.04
N ILE A 30 11.12 9.78 -5.95
CA ILE A 30 9.87 10.25 -6.58
C ILE A 30 9.93 10.13 -8.10
N HIS A 31 11.04 10.54 -8.74
CA HIS A 31 11.20 10.44 -10.18
C HIS A 31 11.20 8.99 -10.66
N ALA A 32 11.92 8.13 -9.95
CA ALA A 32 11.95 6.70 -10.26
C ALA A 32 10.56 6.05 -10.06
N SER A 33 9.81 6.41 -9.02
CA SER A 33 8.44 5.95 -8.83
C SER A 33 7.50 6.39 -9.96
N LEU A 34 7.65 7.62 -10.42
CA LEU A 34 6.81 8.17 -11.48
C LEU A 34 7.13 7.57 -12.85
N LEU A 35 8.41 7.38 -13.17
CA LEU A 35 8.82 6.61 -14.35
C LEU A 35 8.27 5.19 -14.29
N GLY A 36 8.39 4.52 -13.14
CA GLY A 36 7.79 3.22 -12.90
C GLY A 36 6.29 3.20 -13.20
N PHE A 37 5.57 4.24 -12.76
CA PHE A 37 4.15 4.42 -12.99
C PHE A 37 3.80 4.62 -14.46
N CYS A 38 4.55 5.49 -15.18
CA CYS A 38 4.36 5.70 -16.61
C CYS A 38 4.54 4.40 -17.41
N TYR A 39 5.60 3.63 -17.13
CA TYR A 39 5.83 2.34 -17.78
C TYR A 39 4.75 1.30 -17.44
N TYR A 40 4.24 1.31 -16.19
CA TYR A 40 3.22 0.38 -15.74
C TYR A 40 1.83 0.67 -16.32
N HIS A 41 1.51 1.94 -16.57
CA HIS A 41 0.21 2.34 -17.14
C HIS A 41 0.27 2.64 -18.64
N GLY A 42 1.46 2.66 -19.23
CA GLY A 42 1.64 3.05 -20.63
C GLY A 42 1.31 4.52 -20.87
N ILE A 43 1.56 5.39 -19.89
CA ILE A 43 1.24 6.82 -19.98
C ILE A 43 2.35 7.50 -20.78
N GLY A 44 2.07 7.68 -22.07
CA GLY A 44 2.94 8.31 -23.07
C GLY A 44 4.24 7.56 -23.39
N ILE A 45 4.59 6.54 -22.60
CA ILE A 45 5.58 5.53 -22.97
C ILE A 45 4.83 4.23 -23.28
N ARG A 46 5.37 3.39 -24.18
CA ARG A 46 4.83 2.05 -24.39
C ARG A 46 4.81 1.28 -23.07
N PHE A 47 3.66 0.69 -22.75
CA PHE A 47 3.51 -0.17 -21.59
C PHE A 47 4.63 -1.23 -21.55
N ASP A 48 5.36 -1.26 -20.44
CA ASP A 48 6.41 -2.24 -20.20
C ASP A 48 6.55 -2.53 -18.71
N ARG A 49 6.04 -3.70 -18.32
CA ARG A 49 6.06 -4.16 -16.93
C ARG A 49 7.48 -4.43 -16.40
N ASN A 50 8.45 -4.76 -17.26
CA ASN A 50 9.82 -5.04 -16.83
C ASN A 50 10.55 -3.73 -16.50
N HIS A 51 10.40 -2.72 -17.36
CA HIS A 51 10.93 -1.39 -17.10
C HIS A 51 10.26 -0.76 -15.88
N ALA A 52 8.93 -0.86 -15.75
CA ALA A 52 8.22 -0.40 -14.56
C ALA A 52 8.81 -0.98 -13.26
N ARG A 53 9.02 -2.30 -13.24
CA ARG A 53 9.62 -3.00 -12.10
C ARG A 53 11.04 -2.51 -11.79
N LYS A 54 11.85 -2.24 -12.81
CA LYS A 54 13.21 -1.74 -12.63
C LYS A 54 13.20 -0.38 -11.93
N TYR A 55 12.38 0.54 -12.39
CA TYR A 55 12.28 1.89 -11.82
C TYR A 55 11.65 1.87 -10.42
N TYR A 56 10.61 1.08 -10.20
CA TYR A 56 10.08 0.89 -8.84
C TYR A 56 11.11 0.26 -7.90
N LYS A 57 11.98 -0.63 -8.38
CA LYS A 57 13.07 -1.18 -7.56
C LYS A 57 14.05 -0.08 -7.14
N ILE A 58 14.46 0.78 -8.06
CA ILE A 58 15.34 1.92 -7.75
C ILE A 58 14.70 2.83 -6.70
N ALA A 59 13.43 3.19 -6.87
CA ALA A 59 12.70 4.01 -5.90
C ALA A 59 12.51 3.30 -4.55
N GLY A 60 12.22 2.00 -4.56
CA GLY A 60 12.05 1.20 -3.36
C GLY A 60 13.37 1.00 -2.59
N ASP A 61 14.50 0.92 -3.28
CA ASP A 61 15.84 0.90 -2.68
C ASP A 61 16.16 2.25 -2.00
N LEU A 62 15.55 3.35 -2.47
CA LEU A 62 15.54 4.67 -1.82
C LEU A 62 14.42 4.83 -0.76
N ASN A 63 13.78 3.73 -0.36
CA ASN A 63 12.73 3.67 0.66
C ASN A 63 11.43 4.43 0.29
N ASP A 64 11.11 4.54 -1.00
CA ASP A 64 9.82 5.07 -1.45
C ASP A 64 8.69 4.07 -1.19
N GLY A 65 7.77 4.44 -0.30
CA GLY A 65 6.67 3.58 0.13
C GLY A 65 5.65 3.28 -0.98
N PHE A 66 5.48 4.19 -1.94
CA PHE A 66 4.61 3.96 -3.10
C PHE A 66 5.21 2.89 -4.02
N ALA A 67 6.47 3.03 -4.41
CA ALA A 67 7.16 2.04 -5.23
C ALA A 67 7.24 0.68 -4.57
N LEU A 68 7.49 0.61 -3.26
CA LEU A 68 7.48 -0.64 -2.51
C LEU A 68 6.09 -1.31 -2.55
N ALA A 69 5.01 -0.55 -2.43
CA ALA A 69 3.65 -1.08 -2.58
C ALA A 69 3.41 -1.60 -4.01
N GLN A 70 3.84 -0.87 -5.04
CA GLN A 70 3.73 -1.30 -6.43
C GLN A 70 4.57 -2.54 -6.74
N LEU A 71 5.78 -2.66 -6.18
CA LEU A 71 6.58 -3.88 -6.26
C LEU A 71 5.86 -5.05 -5.59
N GLY A 72 5.22 -4.83 -4.45
CA GLY A 72 4.36 -5.80 -3.80
C GLY A 72 3.26 -6.30 -4.72
N ASP A 73 2.56 -5.40 -5.41
CA ASP A 73 1.51 -5.74 -6.39
C ASP A 73 2.11 -6.49 -7.61
N LEU A 74 3.24 -6.04 -8.16
CA LEU A 74 3.87 -6.64 -9.34
C LEU A 74 4.44 -8.03 -9.08
N SER A 75 4.99 -8.26 -7.89
CA SER A 75 5.72 -9.48 -7.50
C SER A 75 4.91 -10.41 -6.57
N LEU A 76 3.71 -9.98 -6.15
CA LEU A 76 2.85 -10.69 -5.21
C LEU A 76 3.55 -11.02 -3.88
N SER A 77 4.42 -10.14 -3.41
CA SER A 77 5.32 -10.41 -2.27
C SER A 77 4.98 -9.57 -1.05
N VAL A 78 4.71 -10.25 0.07
CA VAL A 78 4.48 -9.63 1.39
C VAL A 78 5.68 -8.89 1.92
N GLU A 79 6.89 -9.33 1.57
CA GLU A 79 8.11 -8.68 2.07
C GLU A 79 8.22 -7.24 1.59
N TYR A 80 7.77 -6.93 0.36
CA TYR A 80 7.72 -5.55 -0.12
C TYR A 80 6.64 -4.73 0.57
N TYR A 81 5.47 -5.31 0.88
CA TYR A 81 4.46 -4.61 1.67
C TYR A 81 4.93 -4.36 3.11
N LYS A 82 5.66 -5.30 3.74
CA LYS A 82 6.26 -5.06 5.07
C LYS A 82 7.23 -3.88 5.04
N LYS A 83 8.04 -3.77 3.99
CA LYS A 83 8.90 -2.59 3.78
C LYS A 83 8.07 -1.32 3.58
N ALA A 84 7.03 -1.35 2.74
CA ALA A 84 6.13 -0.21 2.54
C ALA A 84 5.40 0.23 3.82
N VAL A 85 5.05 -0.73 4.68
CA VAL A 85 4.48 -0.49 6.02
C VAL A 85 5.50 0.21 6.93
N ALA A 86 6.77 -0.19 6.86
CA ALA A 86 7.84 0.44 7.64
C ALA A 86 8.06 1.91 7.27
N THR A 87 7.78 2.29 6.01
CA THR A 87 7.81 3.70 5.59
C THR A 87 6.58 4.50 6.02
N GLY A 88 5.54 3.84 6.56
CA GLY A 88 4.27 4.47 6.95
C GLY A 88 3.34 4.81 5.78
N HIS A 89 3.61 4.30 4.57
CA HIS A 89 2.83 4.65 3.39
C HIS A 89 1.42 4.01 3.43
N PRO A 90 0.32 4.80 3.35
CA PRO A 90 -1.04 4.30 3.54
C PRO A 90 -1.44 3.18 2.58
N GLN A 91 -1.02 3.25 1.32
CA GLN A 91 -1.34 2.23 0.33
C GLN A 91 -0.64 0.90 0.66
N GLY A 92 0.59 0.95 1.19
CA GLY A 92 1.32 -0.25 1.62
C GLY A 92 0.63 -0.92 2.81
N VAL A 93 0.20 -0.11 3.78
CA VAL A 93 -0.62 -0.56 4.93
C VAL A 93 -1.92 -1.19 4.47
N PHE A 94 -2.66 -0.52 3.57
CA PHE A 94 -3.92 -1.03 3.04
C PHE A 94 -3.73 -2.37 2.32
N ARG A 95 -2.76 -2.46 1.40
CA ARG A 95 -2.47 -3.69 0.64
C ARG A 95 -2.01 -4.84 1.54
N PHE A 96 -1.21 -4.54 2.57
CA PHE A 96 -0.80 -5.53 3.56
C PHE A 96 -1.99 -6.04 4.38
N ALA A 97 -2.81 -5.13 4.92
CA ALA A 97 -3.92 -5.43 5.82
C ALA A 97 -5.10 -6.13 5.14
N TYR A 98 -5.53 -5.65 3.97
CA TYR A 98 -6.67 -6.23 3.22
C TYR A 98 -6.29 -7.38 2.30
N GLY A 99 -5.02 -7.48 1.93
CA GLY A 99 -4.53 -8.48 1.00
C GLY A 99 -3.59 -9.45 1.69
N TYR A 100 -2.35 -9.37 1.26
CA TYR A 100 -1.40 -10.47 1.37
C TYR A 100 -0.94 -10.79 2.80
N GLY A 101 -0.95 -9.81 3.71
CA GLY A 101 -0.63 -10.04 5.11
C GLY A 101 -1.66 -10.93 5.80
N TYR A 102 -2.95 -10.78 5.47
CA TYR A 102 -4.03 -11.60 6.03
C TYR A 102 -4.04 -13.03 5.47
N TYR A 103 -3.74 -13.20 4.17
CA TYR A 103 -3.68 -14.52 3.54
C TYR A 103 -2.42 -15.31 3.90
N GLN A 104 -1.33 -14.64 4.26
CA GLN A 104 -0.14 -15.32 4.76
C GLN A 104 -0.38 -15.85 6.17
N ARG A 105 -0.24 -17.17 6.33
CA ARG A 105 -0.48 -17.93 7.56
C ARG A 105 0.64 -17.76 8.62
N LYS A 106 1.06 -16.52 8.90
CA LYS A 106 2.21 -16.21 9.78
C LYS A 106 1.78 -15.41 11.01
N ARG A 107 2.25 -15.84 12.20
CA ARG A 107 2.04 -15.11 13.48
C ARG A 107 2.62 -13.70 13.47
N GLU A 108 3.73 -13.50 12.76
CA GLU A 108 4.40 -12.20 12.62
C GLU A 108 3.48 -11.10 12.07
N ASN A 109 2.58 -11.46 11.15
CA ASN A 109 1.68 -10.49 10.53
C ASN A 109 0.67 -9.94 11.55
N THR A 110 0.25 -10.75 12.51
CA THR A 110 -0.64 -10.32 13.60
C THR A 110 0.03 -9.27 14.48
N LEU A 111 1.32 -9.41 14.76
CA LEU A 111 2.08 -8.39 15.50
C LEU A 111 2.16 -7.08 14.72
N ILE A 112 2.39 -7.14 13.41
CA ILE A 112 2.38 -5.95 12.55
C ILE A 112 0.99 -5.29 12.55
N PHE A 113 -0.09 -6.07 12.45
CA PHE A 113 -1.44 -5.52 12.55
C PHE A 113 -1.69 -4.83 13.88
N ARG A 114 -1.22 -5.38 15.00
CA ARG A 114 -1.30 -4.73 16.30
C ARG A 114 -0.59 -3.38 16.30
N THR A 115 0.65 -3.32 15.83
CA THR A 115 1.41 -2.04 15.78
C THR A 115 0.74 -0.99 14.90
N LEU A 116 0.11 -1.41 13.80
CA LEU A 116 -0.64 -0.52 12.92
C LEU A 116 -2.00 -0.11 13.51
N ALA A 117 -2.66 -1.01 14.23
CA ALA A 117 -3.88 -0.73 14.96
C ALA A 117 -3.64 0.26 16.10
N GLU A 118 -2.45 0.23 16.73
CA GLU A 118 -2.01 1.24 17.70
C GLU A 118 -1.83 2.62 17.05
N LYS A 119 -1.39 2.66 15.79
CA LYS A 119 -1.28 3.88 14.96
C LYS A 119 -2.59 4.31 14.27
N ASP A 120 -3.72 3.74 14.68
CA ASP A 120 -5.06 4.12 14.20
C ASP A 120 -5.33 3.86 12.71
N TYR A 121 -4.56 2.99 12.06
CA TYR A 121 -4.86 2.57 10.69
C TYR A 121 -6.09 1.65 10.65
N LEU A 122 -7.23 2.18 10.19
CA LEU A 122 -8.51 1.48 10.11
C LEU A 122 -8.42 0.07 9.46
N PRO A 123 -7.75 -0.11 8.30
CA PRO A 123 -7.59 -1.43 7.69
C PRO A 123 -6.92 -2.45 8.61
N ALA A 124 -5.91 -2.00 9.36
CA ALA A 124 -5.14 -2.87 10.23
C ALA A 124 -5.90 -3.21 11.51
N ILE A 125 -6.66 -2.27 12.07
CA ILE A 125 -7.54 -2.53 13.22
C ILE A 125 -8.52 -3.64 12.88
N TYR A 126 -9.18 -3.57 11.73
CA TYR A 126 -10.12 -4.61 11.29
C TYR A 126 -9.45 -5.98 11.13
N SER A 127 -8.33 -6.04 10.42
CA SER A 127 -7.60 -7.28 10.21
C SER A 127 -7.07 -7.86 11.53
N TYR A 128 -6.69 -7.02 12.48
CA TYR A 128 -6.28 -7.45 13.83
C TYR A 128 -7.44 -8.06 14.61
N VAL A 129 -8.59 -7.38 14.65
CA VAL A 129 -9.81 -7.87 15.32
C VAL A 129 -10.25 -9.22 14.73
N LYS A 130 -10.21 -9.36 13.40
CA LYS A 130 -10.53 -10.62 12.72
C LYS A 130 -9.54 -11.75 13.05
N ALA A 131 -8.26 -11.43 13.19
CA ALA A 131 -7.25 -12.39 13.64
C ALA A 131 -7.53 -12.85 15.08
N LEU A 132 -7.80 -11.92 16.00
CA LEU A 132 -8.13 -12.22 17.40
C LEU A 132 -9.43 -13.03 17.55
N TYR A 133 -10.48 -12.69 16.80
CA TYR A 133 -11.76 -13.41 16.84
C TYR A 133 -11.62 -14.86 16.37
N SER A 134 -10.94 -15.05 15.23
CA SER A 134 -10.76 -16.37 14.62
C SER A 134 -9.78 -17.26 15.39
N GLY A 135 -8.92 -16.68 16.26
CA GLY A 135 -7.82 -17.40 16.89
C GLY A 135 -6.81 -17.95 15.89
N LYS A 136 -6.82 -17.47 14.65
CA LYS A 136 -5.95 -17.94 13.59
C LYS A 136 -4.64 -17.18 13.70
N TYR A 137 -3.56 -17.89 14.01
CA TYR A 137 -2.19 -17.36 14.13
C TYR A 137 -1.91 -16.48 15.37
N CYS A 138 -2.88 -16.32 16.26
CA CYS A 138 -2.71 -15.80 17.62
C CYS A 138 -3.64 -16.57 18.58
N ASN A 139 -3.42 -16.44 19.88
CA ASN A 139 -4.40 -16.94 20.84
C ASN A 139 -5.69 -16.15 20.68
N ARG A 140 -6.82 -16.85 20.60
CA ARG A 140 -8.14 -16.22 20.50
C ARG A 140 -8.38 -15.37 21.74
N ASP A 141 -8.64 -14.08 21.54
CA ASP A 141 -8.97 -13.14 22.62
C ASP A 141 -10.14 -12.25 22.16
N LEU A 142 -11.34 -12.62 22.62
CA LEU A 142 -12.57 -11.89 22.30
C LEU A 142 -12.66 -10.56 23.04
N HIS A 143 -12.07 -10.46 24.23
CA HIS A 143 -12.11 -9.25 25.02
C HIS A 143 -11.24 -8.17 24.37
N GLU A 144 -10.03 -8.52 23.93
CA GLU A 144 -9.18 -7.62 23.17
C GLU A 144 -9.81 -7.28 21.81
N ALA A 145 -10.41 -8.25 21.10
CA ALA A 145 -11.12 -8.01 19.85
C ALA A 145 -12.24 -6.96 20.01
N LEU A 146 -13.06 -7.07 21.06
CA LEU A 146 -14.12 -6.11 21.35
C LEU A 146 -13.55 -4.71 21.65
N ARG A 147 -12.46 -4.63 22.42
CA ARG A 147 -11.80 -3.34 22.71
C ARG A 147 -11.34 -2.63 21.44
N TYR A 148 -10.74 -3.36 20.51
CA TYR A 148 -10.29 -2.79 19.23
C TYR A 148 -11.44 -2.51 18.26
N ALA A 149 -12.55 -3.26 18.30
CA ALA A 149 -13.76 -2.92 17.56
C ALA A 149 -14.38 -1.61 18.06
N VAL A 150 -14.45 -1.39 19.37
CA VAL A 150 -14.88 -0.10 19.95
C VAL A 150 -13.91 1.02 19.56
N LYS A 151 -12.60 0.74 19.59
CA LYS A 151 -11.57 1.68 19.11
C LYS A 151 -11.81 2.05 17.64
N PHE A 152 -12.11 1.06 16.79
CA PHE A 152 -12.39 1.28 15.37
C PHE A 152 -13.50 2.31 15.18
N HIS A 153 -14.66 2.12 15.83
CA HIS A 153 -15.80 3.05 15.69
C HIS A 153 -15.49 4.47 16.16
N ARG A 154 -14.63 4.62 17.16
CA ARG A 154 -14.17 5.93 17.62
C ARG A 154 -13.29 6.63 16.59
N VAL A 155 -12.41 5.88 15.92
CA VAL A 155 -11.46 6.41 14.93
C VAL A 155 -12.13 6.61 13.56
N SER A 156 -13.03 5.70 13.17
CA SER A 156 -13.57 5.66 11.81
C SER A 156 -14.55 6.79 11.49
N GLY A 157 -15.24 7.34 12.49
CA GLY A 157 -16.30 8.32 12.23
C GLY A 157 -17.29 7.82 11.16
N ILE A 158 -17.49 8.60 10.10
CA ILE A 158 -18.34 8.28 8.92
C ILE A 158 -17.62 7.31 7.95
N GLU A 159 -16.29 7.20 8.00
CA GLU A 159 -15.48 6.37 7.08
C GLU A 159 -15.52 4.86 7.40
N GLY A 160 -16.33 4.43 8.38
CA GLY A 160 -16.49 3.04 8.78
C GLY A 160 -17.43 2.21 7.89
N GLU A 161 -18.11 2.83 6.92
CA GLU A 161 -19.06 2.16 6.01
C GLU A 161 -18.34 1.13 5.12
N GLY A 162 -18.34 -0.14 5.55
CA GLY A 162 -17.65 -1.24 4.88
C GLY A 162 -16.95 -2.21 5.84
N TYR A 163 -16.82 -1.84 7.11
CA TYR A 163 -16.26 -2.68 8.15
C TYR A 163 -17.37 -3.27 9.04
N ASP A 164 -17.63 -4.56 8.85
CA ASP A 164 -18.63 -5.28 9.62
C ASP A 164 -17.99 -6.04 10.78
N PHE A 165 -18.36 -5.72 12.02
CA PHE A 165 -17.92 -6.40 13.24
C PHE A 165 -19.00 -7.28 13.89
N THR A 166 -20.15 -7.47 13.24
CA THR A 166 -21.25 -8.30 13.78
C THR A 166 -20.83 -9.72 14.09
N PHE A 167 -19.83 -10.25 13.37
CA PHE A 167 -19.22 -11.55 13.62
C PHE A 167 -18.67 -11.73 15.05
N ILE A 168 -18.33 -10.64 15.77
CA ILE A 168 -17.85 -10.75 17.16
C ILE A 168 -18.97 -11.20 18.11
N PHE A 169 -20.23 -10.91 17.76
CA PHE A 169 -21.41 -11.18 18.59
C PHE A 169 -22.14 -12.47 18.19
N SER A 170 -21.65 -13.18 17.17
CA SER A 170 -22.09 -14.53 16.78
C SER A 170 -21.26 -15.61 17.45
#